data_AF-A0A3A8LF00-F1
#
_entry.id   AF-A0A3A8LF00-F1
#
_cell.length_a   1.000
_cell.length_b   1.000
_cell.length_c   1.000
_cell.angle_alpha   90.00
_cell.angle_beta   90.00
_cell.angle_gamma   90.00
#
_symmetry.space_group_name_H-M   'P 1'
#
loop_
_entity.id
_entity.type
_entity.pdbx_description
1 polymer ?
#
loop_
_entity_poly.entity_id
_entity_poly.type
_entity_poly.pdbx_seq_one_letter_code
_entity_poly.pdbx_strand_id
1 'polypeptide(L)'
;MAAIGLQRVWFLNADTGAIVNKDGKSVDASGTLQVVQVQLGRATSPEFYLLNGSGPGELPLEIVAVDSGEKGELFRYEVSSSLSCSVDNDNRLWMRTGNSLVQTLPLADYRKVRP
;
A
#
# COMPACT_ATOMS: atom_id res chain seq x y z
N MET A 1 -25.99 -2.99 -11.28
CA MET A 1 -25.07 -2.97 -12.43
C MET A 1 -23.66 -2.84 -11.89
N ALA A 2 -22.77 -3.77 -12.21
CA ALA A 2 -21.35 -3.72 -11.86
C ALA A 2 -20.56 -3.99 -13.14
N ALA A 3 -19.62 -3.11 -13.49
CA ALA A 3 -18.75 -3.29 -14.64
C ALA A 3 -17.51 -4.08 -14.20
N ILE A 4 -17.28 -5.22 -14.85
CA ILE A 4 -16.06 -6.04 -14.69
C ILE A 4 -15.12 -5.65 -15.83
N GLY A 5 -14.03 -4.97 -15.50
CA GLY A 5 -12.86 -4.79 -16.36
C GLY A 5 -11.68 -5.58 -15.80
N LEU A 6 -10.81 -6.08 -16.69
CA LEU A 6 -9.68 -7.00 -16.47
C LEU A 6 -9.17 -7.06 -15.02
N GLN A 7 -9.59 -8.12 -14.33
CA GLN A 7 -9.59 -8.27 -12.88
C GLN A 7 -8.19 -8.53 -12.30
N ARG A 8 -7.81 -7.70 -11.32
CA ARG A 8 -6.93 -8.09 -10.21
C ARG A 8 -7.80 -8.16 -8.97
N VAL A 9 -8.23 -9.38 -8.62
CA VAL A 9 -9.10 -9.63 -7.47
C VAL A 9 -8.22 -9.67 -6.23
N TRP A 10 -8.33 -8.65 -5.38
CA TRP A 10 -7.88 -8.73 -4.00
C TRP A 10 -9.01 -9.35 -3.18
N PHE A 11 -8.71 -10.42 -2.47
CA PHE A 11 -9.71 -11.09 -1.65
C PHE A 11 -9.64 -10.46 -0.26
N LEU A 12 -10.76 -9.87 0.17
CA LEU A 12 -10.99 -9.59 1.58
C LEU A 12 -11.28 -10.95 2.23
N ASN A 13 -10.45 -11.36 3.18
CA ASN A 13 -10.80 -12.47 4.05
C ASN A 13 -12.00 -12.03 4.90
N ALA A 14 -13.17 -12.63 4.68
CA ALA A 14 -14.41 -12.21 5.34
C ALA A 14 -14.43 -12.51 6.85
N ASP A 15 -13.60 -13.45 7.31
CA ASP A 15 -13.51 -13.83 8.72
C ASP A 15 -12.55 -12.94 9.50
N THR A 16 -11.49 -12.44 8.85
CA THR A 16 -10.42 -11.68 9.51
C THR A 16 -10.33 -10.22 9.06
N GLY A 17 -11.02 -9.84 7.98
CA GLY A 17 -10.90 -8.52 7.35
C GLY A 17 -9.56 -8.28 6.62
N ALA A 18 -8.68 -9.28 6.57
CA ALA A 18 -7.35 -9.17 5.98
C ALA A 18 -7.41 -9.01 4.45
N ILE A 19 -6.50 -8.21 3.89
CA ILE A 19 -6.28 -8.19 2.44
C ILE A 19 -5.28 -9.29 2.12
N VAL A 20 -5.72 -10.29 1.37
CA VAL A 20 -4.86 -11.39 0.94
C VAL A 20 -4.66 -11.38 -0.57
N ASN A 21 -3.48 -11.83 -1.01
CA ASN A 21 -3.23 -12.06 -2.43
C ASN A 21 -3.93 -13.34 -2.93
N LYS A 22 -3.81 -13.64 -4.23
CA LYS A 22 -4.41 -14.85 -4.86
C LYS A 22 -4.00 -16.18 -4.24
N ASP A 23 -2.89 -16.20 -3.49
CA ASP A 23 -2.34 -17.38 -2.82
C ASP A 23 -2.70 -17.40 -1.32
N GLY A 24 -3.62 -16.54 -0.88
CA GLY A 24 -4.07 -16.43 0.51
C GLY A 24 -3.03 -15.81 1.46
N LYS A 25 -1.93 -15.27 0.92
CA LYS A 25 -0.90 -14.62 1.73
C LYS A 25 -1.39 -13.24 2.15
N SER A 26 -1.43 -13.03 3.47
CA SER A 26 -1.69 -11.73 4.08
C SER A 26 -0.68 -10.70 3.55
N VAL A 27 -1.22 -9.58 3.07
CA VAL A 27 -0.46 -8.37 2.73
C VAL A 27 -0.50 -7.39 3.93
N ASP A 28 -1.07 -7.83 5.06
CA ASP A 28 -1.26 -7.02 6.25
C ASP A 28 0.07 -6.73 6.95
N ALA A 29 -0.03 -5.88 7.95
CA ALA A 29 1.07 -5.29 8.69
C ALA A 29 1.22 -5.89 10.08
N SER A 30 2.36 -6.57 10.29
CA SER A 30 2.82 -7.26 11.52
C SER A 30 1.79 -8.09 12.30
N GLY A 31 0.58 -8.31 11.76
CA GLY A 31 -0.54 -8.99 12.41
C GLY A 31 -1.35 -8.14 13.40
N THR A 32 -0.97 -6.89 13.66
CA THR A 32 -1.71 -5.97 14.57
C THR A 32 -2.29 -4.75 13.87
N LEU A 33 -1.81 -4.43 12.67
CA LEU A 33 -2.24 -3.26 11.91
C LEU A 33 -3.17 -3.68 10.77
N GLN A 34 -4.21 -2.88 10.57
CA GLN A 34 -5.26 -3.06 9.58
C GLN A 34 -5.11 -2.01 8.47
N VAL A 35 -5.54 -2.35 7.26
CA VAL A 35 -5.60 -1.37 6.14
C VAL A 35 -6.67 -0.33 6.46
N VAL A 36 -6.24 0.91 6.69
CA VAL A 36 -7.14 2.04 7.00
C VAL A 36 -7.33 2.97 5.81
N GLN A 37 -6.39 2.97 4.86
CA GLN A 37 -6.45 3.76 3.64
C GLN A 37 -5.70 3.07 2.51
N VAL A 38 -6.17 3.29 1.27
CA VAL A 38 -5.48 2.90 0.05
C VAL A 38 -5.15 4.15 -0.75
N GLN A 39 -3.88 4.33 -1.10
CA GLN A 39 -3.43 5.35 -2.04
C GLN A 39 -3.11 4.68 -3.37
N LEU A 40 -3.85 5.05 -4.42
CA LEU A 40 -3.54 4.57 -5.76
C LEU A 40 -2.22 5.19 -6.24
N GLY A 41 -1.47 4.42 -7.03
CA GLY A 41 -0.43 4.96 -7.88
C GLY A 41 -1.02 5.77 -9.04
N ARG A 42 -0.25 5.90 -10.12
CA ARG A 42 -0.69 6.62 -11.33
C ARG A 42 -1.86 5.90 -12.00
N ALA A 43 -2.66 6.66 -12.75
CA ALA A 43 -3.69 6.10 -13.64
C ALA A 43 -3.13 5.09 -14.66
N THR A 44 -1.87 5.22 -15.05
CA THR A 44 -1.20 4.32 -16.00
C THR A 44 -0.37 3.22 -15.34
N SER A 45 -0.39 3.12 -14.00
CA SER A 45 0.45 2.19 -13.25
C SER A 45 -0.40 1.22 -12.44
N PRO A 46 0.01 -0.06 -12.39
CA PRO A 46 -0.66 -1.06 -11.56
C PRO A 46 -0.38 -0.93 -10.06
N GLU A 47 0.53 -0.06 -9.67
CA GLU A 47 1.01 0.05 -8.30
C GLU A 47 0.02 0.79 -7.39
N PHE A 48 0.06 0.45 -6.11
CA PHE A 48 -0.68 1.15 -5.09
C PHE A 48 -0.01 0.97 -3.73
N TYR A 49 -0.48 1.73 -2.75
CA TYR A 49 0.07 1.76 -1.40
C TYR A 49 -1.05 1.48 -0.41
N LEU A 50 -0.84 0.47 0.44
CA LEU A 50 -1.69 0.21 1.60
C LEU A 50 -1.13 0.98 2.78
N LEU A 51 -1.99 1.76 3.42
CA LEU A 51 -1.68 2.48 4.64
C LEU A 51 -2.36 1.77 5.80
N ASN A 52 -1.54 1.29 6.74
CA ASN A 52 -1.98 0.43 7.83
C ASN A 52 -1.90 1.15 9.17
N GLY A 53 -2.93 1.00 10.00
CA GLY A 53 -3.05 1.60 11.33
C GLY A 53 -3.66 0.63 12.34
N SER A 54 -3.79 1.03 13.60
CA SER A 54 -4.34 0.16 14.67
C SER A 54 -5.82 -0.15 14.53
N GLY A 55 -6.55 0.55 13.66
CA GLY A 55 -7.95 0.29 13.35
C GLY A 55 -8.61 1.42 12.53
N PRO A 56 -9.88 1.28 12.15
CA PRO A 56 -10.58 2.28 11.35
C PRO A 56 -10.58 3.66 12.02
N GLY A 57 -10.20 4.69 11.27
CA GLY A 57 -10.12 6.07 11.79
C GLY A 57 -8.81 6.42 12.48
N GLU A 58 -7.94 5.44 12.73
CA GLU A 58 -6.61 5.66 13.26
C GLU A 58 -5.65 6.15 12.18
N LEU A 59 -4.64 6.93 12.62
CA LEU A 59 -3.61 7.40 11.71
C LEU A 59 -2.74 6.22 11.28
N PRO A 60 -2.36 6.13 9.98
CA PRO A 60 -1.49 5.07 9.53
C PRO A 60 -0.11 5.15 10.20
N LEU A 61 0.45 4.00 10.53
CA LEU A 61 1.78 3.80 11.12
C LEU A 61 2.70 2.98 10.20
N GLU A 62 2.14 2.33 9.18
CA GLU A 62 2.89 1.55 8.21
C GLU A 62 2.38 1.78 6.79
N ILE A 63 3.30 1.75 5.83
CA ILE A 63 3.01 1.74 4.40
C ILE A 63 3.55 0.46 3.77
N VAL A 64 2.71 -0.20 2.98
CA VAL A 64 3.10 -1.31 2.11
C VAL A 64 2.91 -0.87 0.67
N ALA A 65 4.01 -0.74 -0.06
CA ALA A 65 3.96 -0.55 -1.50
C ALA A 65 3.73 -1.89 -2.19
N VAL A 66 2.75 -1.94 -3.08
CA VAL A 66 2.39 -3.13 -3.84
C VAL A 66 2.67 -2.85 -5.30
N ASP A 67 3.50 -3.69 -5.92
CA ASP A 67 3.91 -3.52 -7.32
C ASP A 67 2.73 -3.71 -8.28
N SER A 68 1.88 -4.67 -7.94
CA SER A 68 0.75 -5.11 -8.73
C SER A 68 -0.09 -6.10 -7.90
N GLY A 69 -1.38 -6.17 -8.25
CA GLY A 69 -2.32 -7.28 -7.94
C GLY A 69 -1.69 -8.62 -7.61
N GLU A 70 -0.87 -9.05 -8.55
CA GLU A 70 -0.36 -10.41 -8.70
C GLU A 70 1.10 -10.52 -8.28
N LYS A 71 1.81 -9.40 -8.17
CA LYS A 71 3.23 -9.35 -7.78
C LYS A 71 3.43 -9.10 -6.30
N GLY A 72 2.41 -8.57 -5.60
CA GLY A 72 2.44 -8.40 -4.16
C GLY A 72 3.35 -7.28 -3.67
N GLU A 73 3.77 -7.38 -2.42
CA GLU A 73 4.58 -6.39 -1.71
C GLU A 73 5.93 -6.14 -2.41
N LEU A 74 6.22 -4.87 -2.68
CA LEU A 74 7.50 -4.40 -3.16
C LEU A 74 8.37 -3.84 -2.04
N PHE A 75 7.79 -3.03 -1.14
CA PHE A 75 8.46 -2.59 0.09
C PHE A 75 7.44 -2.36 1.20
N ARG A 76 7.96 -2.35 2.43
CA ARG A 76 7.22 -2.07 3.66
C ARG A 76 8.04 -1.14 4.54
N TYR A 77 7.39 -0.17 5.15
CA TYR A 77 8.03 0.75 6.07
C TYR A 77 7.09 1.13 7.21
N GLU A 78 7.52 0.88 8.43
CA GLU A 78 6.81 1.23 9.67
C GLU A 78 7.50 2.43 10.33
N VAL A 79 6.69 3.30 10.94
CA VAL A 79 7.17 4.46 11.71
C VAL A 79 6.55 4.46 13.10
N SER A 80 7.27 5.04 14.06
CA SER A 80 6.78 5.21 15.44
C SER A 80 5.80 6.38 15.61
N SER A 81 5.44 7.05 14.52
CA SER A 81 4.52 8.20 14.48
C SER A 81 3.50 8.02 13.36
N SER A 82 2.61 8.99 13.15
CA SER A 82 1.69 8.95 12.02
C SER A 82 2.39 9.16 10.69
N LEU A 83 1.84 8.53 9.66
CA LEU A 83 2.21 8.75 8.28
C LEU A 83 1.00 9.04 7.41
N SER A 84 1.26 9.72 6.31
CA SER A 84 0.32 9.90 5.21
C SER A 84 1.12 9.95 3.91
N CYS A 85 0.54 9.52 2.80
CA CYS A 85 1.22 9.62 1.51
C CYS A 85 0.31 10.16 0.42
N SER A 86 0.94 10.74 -0.60
CA SER A 86 0.27 11.16 -1.83
C SER A 86 1.24 11.07 -3.01
N VAL A 87 0.70 10.95 -4.21
CA VAL A 87 1.46 10.93 -5.45
C VAL A 87 1.24 12.26 -6.15
N ASP A 88 2.33 12.96 -6.50
CA ASP A 88 2.25 14.22 -7.24
C ASP A 88 2.08 14.00 -8.76
N ASN A 89 1.98 15.09 -9.51
CA ASN A 89 1.82 15.05 -10.97
C ASN A 89 3.07 14.51 -11.70
N ASP A 90 4.25 14.72 -11.10
CA ASP A 90 5.55 14.20 -11.58
C ASP A 90 5.84 12.79 -11.07
N ASN A 91 4.84 12.21 -10.42
CA ASN A 91 4.74 10.82 -10.17
C ASN A 91 5.69 10.28 -9.10
N ARG A 92 5.96 11.15 -8.14
CA ARG A 92 6.77 10.92 -6.97
C ARG A 92 5.85 10.67 -5.80
N LEU A 93 6.12 9.59 -5.08
CA LEU A 93 5.45 9.35 -3.81
C LEU A 93 6.08 10.26 -2.76
N TRP A 94 5.24 11.12 -2.21
CA TRP A 94 5.56 11.94 -1.06
C TRP A 94 4.96 11.29 0.18
N MET A 95 5.78 11.09 1.20
CA MET A 95 5.34 10.57 2.49
C MET A 95 5.62 11.62 3.56
N ARG A 96 4.60 11.91 4.37
CA ARG A 96 4.81 12.60 5.64
C ARG A 96 5.07 11.54 6.71
N THR A 97 6.13 11.69 7.48
CA THR A 97 6.45 10.86 8.65
C THR A 97 6.65 11.78 9.86
N GLY A 98 5.67 11.81 10.77
CA GLY A 98 5.61 12.85 11.80
C GLY A 98 5.59 14.26 11.18
N ASN A 99 6.60 15.09 11.48
CA ASN A 99 6.73 16.45 10.93
C ASN A 99 7.64 16.55 9.69
N SER A 100 8.17 15.42 9.23
CA SER A 100 9.05 15.39 8.05
C SER A 100 8.24 15.07 6.80
N LEU A 101 8.57 15.71 5.69
CA LEU A 101 8.10 15.34 4.36
C LEU A 101 9.28 14.75 3.60
N VAL A 102 9.13 13.51 3.16
CA VAL A 102 10.16 12.77 2.41
C VAL A 102 9.62 12.34 1.06
N GLN A 103 10.47 12.40 0.05
CA GLN A 103 10.19 11.85 -1.27
C GLN A 103 10.81 10.45 -1.35
N THR A 104 10.01 9.44 -1.70
CA THR A 104 10.59 8.11 -1.95
C THR A 104 11.11 8.01 -3.37
N LEU A 105 11.96 7.01 -3.60
CA LEU A 105 12.25 6.59 -4.95
C LEU A 105 10.97 6.07 -5.63
N PRO A 106 10.82 6.26 -6.96
CA PRO A 106 9.82 5.57 -7.73
C PRO A 106 9.93 4.05 -7.53
N LEU A 107 8.80 3.32 -7.53
CA LEU A 107 8.82 1.87 -7.34
C LEU A 107 9.65 1.14 -8.42
N ALA A 108 9.67 1.67 -9.65
CA ALA A 108 10.51 1.15 -10.72
C ALA A 108 12.02 1.18 -10.38
N ASP A 109 12.46 2.15 -9.59
CA ASP A 109 13.84 2.23 -9.13
C ASP A 109 14.08 1.34 -7.89
N TYR A 110 13.07 1.16 -7.03
CA TYR A 110 13.13 0.15 -5.97
C TYR A 110 13.38 -1.27 -6.51
N ARG A 111 12.80 -1.62 -7.66
CA ARG A 111 13.06 -2.90 -8.35
C ARG A 111 14.52 -3.08 -8.79
N LYS A 112 15.26 -1.99 -8.99
CA LYS A 112 16.67 -2.07 -9.39
C LYS A 112 17.59 -2.34 -8.19
N VAL A 113 17.12 -2.03 -6.98
CA VAL A 113 17.93 -2.13 -5.74
C VAL A 113 17.49 -3.28 -4.83
N ARG A 114 16.31 -3.88 -5.03
CA ARG A 114 15.89 -5.16 -4.43
C ARG A 114 16.03 -6.29 -5.48
N PRO A 115 17.01 -7.21 -5.32
CA PRO A 115 17.15 -8.40 -6.16
C PRO A 115 15.96 -9.35 -6.07
#